data_AF-A0A8J3MT36-F1
#
_entry.id   AF-A0A8J3MT36-F1
#
_cell.length_a   1.000
_cell.length_b   1.000
_cell.length_c   1.000
_cell.angle_alpha   90.00
_cell.angle_beta   90.00
_cell.angle_gamma   90.00
#
_symmetry.space_group_name_H-M   'P 1'
#
loop_
_entity.id
_entity.type
_entity.pdbx_description
1 polymer ?
#
loop_
_entity_poly.entity_id
_entity_poly.type
_entity_poly.pdbx_seq_one_letter_code
_entity_poly.pdbx_strand_id
1 'polypeptide(L)'
;MAKHIRTRLLPQEGDPSPAAVTISQFWGGSEIETEEQARKFELLRLAFFLVKLRKLEETQAQPLALERDEELAFRGNLLRHVIFQQVITLTNLNARQQALQLIAAYRHG
;
A
#
# COMPACT_ATOMS: atom_id res chain seq x y z
N MET A 1 41.49 14.62 39.61
CA MET A 1 40.70 14.97 40.81
C MET A 1 39.95 16.28 40.57
N ALA A 2 38.71 16.38 41.07
CA ALA A 2 37.78 17.53 41.12
C ALA A 2 37.26 18.08 39.77
N LYS A 3 35.99 17.86 39.35
CA LYS A 3 34.64 18.33 39.81
C LYS A 3 34.26 19.74 39.31
N HIS A 4 33.11 19.84 38.63
CA HIS A 4 31.99 20.84 38.73
C HIS A 4 31.05 20.67 37.49
N ILE A 5 29.90 19.99 37.58
CA ILE A 5 28.53 20.42 37.97
C ILE A 5 27.87 21.49 37.06
N ARG A 6 27.10 21.01 36.07
CA ARG A 6 25.67 21.27 35.74
C ARG A 6 25.10 22.71 35.78
N THR A 7 24.60 23.20 34.63
CA THR A 7 23.36 24.02 34.57
C THR A 7 22.56 23.74 33.29
N ARG A 8 21.25 23.51 33.46
CA ARG A 8 20.23 23.28 32.42
C ARG A 8 19.98 24.54 31.58
N LEU A 9 19.44 24.39 30.36
CA LEU A 9 18.10 24.84 29.92
C LEU A 9 17.88 24.50 28.43
N LEU A 10 16.81 23.74 28.14
CA LEU A 10 16.17 23.51 26.83
C LEU A 10 15.53 24.82 26.29
N PRO A 11 14.83 24.84 25.14
CA PRO A 11 15.10 24.27 23.81
C PRO A 11 15.04 25.39 22.72
N GLN A 12 15.48 25.14 21.48
CA GLN A 12 14.98 25.94 20.35
C GLN A 12 14.50 25.01 19.25
N GLU A 13 13.19 25.14 18.98
CA GLU A 13 12.46 24.53 17.90
C GLU A 13 12.98 24.94 16.53
N GLY A 14 12.71 24.09 15.54
CA GLY A 14 12.57 24.52 14.16
C GLY A 14 13.68 24.08 13.23
N ASP A 15 13.65 22.79 12.86
CA ASP A 15 13.89 22.41 11.47
C ASP A 15 13.24 21.04 11.20
N PRO A 16 12.07 20.99 10.52
CA PRO A 16 11.58 19.73 9.97
C PRO A 16 12.43 19.41 8.74
N SER A 17 13.57 18.75 8.96
CA SER A 17 14.09 17.83 7.94
C SER A 17 12.93 16.90 7.57
N PRO A 18 12.64 16.64 6.28
CA PRO A 18 11.63 15.67 5.89
C PRO A 18 12.17 14.29 6.26
N ALA A 19 12.16 13.99 7.56
CA ALA A 19 12.44 12.71 8.13
C ALA A 19 11.50 11.77 7.41
N ALA A 20 12.09 10.91 6.59
CA ALA A 20 11.40 9.85 5.89
C ALA A 20 10.45 9.20 6.89
N VAL A 21 9.15 9.45 6.70
CA VAL A 21 8.10 8.87 7.51
C VAL A 21 8.20 7.37 7.28
N THR A 22 8.96 6.74 8.17
CA THR A 22 9.21 5.32 8.09
C THR A 22 7.94 4.69 8.63
N ILE A 23 7.26 3.89 7.82
CA ILE A 23 5.93 3.31 8.09
C ILE A 23 5.84 2.72 9.52
N SER A 24 6.96 2.28 10.09
CA SER A 24 7.09 1.82 11.47
C SER A 24 6.65 2.83 12.55
N GLN A 25 6.66 4.15 12.31
CA GLN A 25 6.20 5.15 13.28
C GLN A 25 4.68 5.30 13.33
N PHE A 26 3.96 4.77 12.33
CA PHE A 26 2.49 4.89 12.26
C PHE A 26 1.77 3.81 13.08
N TRP A 27 2.47 2.73 13.46
CA TRP A 27 1.89 1.51 14.04
C TRP A 27 2.32 1.27 15.50
N GLY A 28 2.52 2.33 16.28
CA GLY A 28 2.98 2.26 17.67
C GLY A 28 1.93 1.77 18.69
N GLY A 29 1.15 0.74 18.37
CA GLY A 29 0.19 0.11 19.29
C GLY A 29 0.19 -1.41 19.08
N SER A 30 0.25 -2.16 20.19
CA SER A 30 -0.02 -3.60 20.36
C SER A 30 0.20 -4.51 19.15
N GLU A 31 1.08 -5.51 19.25
CA GLU A 31 1.39 -6.49 18.20
C GLU A 31 0.15 -7.04 17.44
N ILE A 32 -0.99 -7.23 18.12
CA ILE A 32 -2.27 -7.66 17.52
C ILE A 32 -2.93 -6.55 16.68
N GLU A 33 -2.86 -5.29 17.12
CA GLU A 33 -3.33 -4.14 16.33
C GLU A 33 -2.53 -4.02 15.03
N THR A 34 -1.22 -4.32 15.06
CA THR A 34 -0.37 -4.24 13.87
C THR A 34 -0.76 -5.24 12.77
N GLU A 35 -1.11 -6.49 13.12
CA GLU A 35 -1.52 -7.49 12.12
C GLU A 35 -2.90 -7.19 11.51
N GLU A 36 -3.87 -6.79 12.34
CA GLU A 36 -5.21 -6.43 11.84
C GLU A 36 -5.13 -5.17 10.95
N GLN A 37 -4.32 -4.20 11.34
CA GLN A 37 -4.05 -3.00 10.58
C GLN A 37 -3.35 -3.31 9.26
N ALA A 38 -2.31 -4.15 9.27
CA ALA A 38 -1.65 -4.63 8.06
C ALA A 38 -2.67 -5.32 7.14
N ARG A 39 -3.52 -6.19 7.69
CA ARG A 39 -4.59 -6.86 6.93
C ARG A 39 -5.53 -5.85 6.27
N LYS A 40 -6.04 -4.86 7.02
CA LYS A 40 -6.93 -3.83 6.49
C LYS A 40 -6.26 -3.01 5.39
N PHE A 41 -5.00 -2.61 5.60
CA PHE A 41 -4.22 -1.88 4.62
C PHE A 41 -4.01 -2.70 3.34
N GLU A 42 -3.61 -3.95 3.46
CA GLU A 42 -3.38 -4.84 2.32
C GLU A 42 -4.68 -5.14 1.54
N LEU A 43 -5.83 -5.22 2.23
CA LEU A 43 -7.16 -5.32 1.59
C LEU A 43 -7.51 -4.04 0.83
N LEU A 44 -7.25 -2.87 1.40
CA LEU A 44 -7.46 -1.58 0.75
C LEU A 44 -6.56 -1.44 -0.49
N ARG A 45 -5.29 -1.85 -0.36
CA ARG A 45 -4.31 -1.85 -1.46
C ARG A 45 -4.78 -2.75 -2.60
N LEU A 46 -5.30 -3.94 -2.30
CA LEU A 46 -5.91 -4.84 -3.28
C LEU A 46 -7.08 -4.18 -4.00
N ALA A 47 -8.03 -3.59 -3.27
CA ALA A 47 -9.19 -2.92 -3.84
C ALA A 47 -8.77 -1.79 -4.80
N PHE A 48 -7.75 -1.01 -4.43
CA PHE A 48 -7.21 0.04 -5.28
C PHE A 48 -6.58 -0.49 -6.57
N PHE A 49 -5.80 -1.59 -6.50
CA PHE A 49 -5.24 -2.20 -7.70
C PHE A 49 -6.31 -2.76 -8.63
N LEU A 50 -7.38 -3.35 -8.08
CA LEU A 50 -8.52 -3.79 -8.87
C LEU A 50 -9.17 -2.61 -9.60
N VAL A 51 -9.46 -1.49 -8.93
CA VAL A 51 -9.99 -0.28 -9.60
C VAL A 51 -9.06 0.24 -10.70
N LYS A 52 -7.74 0.22 -10.46
CA LYS A 52 -6.76 0.59 -11.48
C LYS A 52 -6.79 -0.34 -12.70
N LEU A 53 -6.98 -1.64 -12.48
CA LEU A 53 -7.05 -2.63 -13.55
C LEU A 53 -8.25 -2.38 -14.44
N ARG A 54 -9.43 -2.11 -13.86
CA ARG A 54 -10.63 -1.78 -14.63
C ARG A 54 -10.44 -0.53 -15.47
N LYS A 55 -9.91 0.54 -14.88
CA LYS A 55 -9.64 1.79 -15.63
C LYS A 55 -8.70 1.55 -16.81
N LEU A 56 -7.72 0.66 -16.64
CA LEU A 56 -6.79 0.31 -17.69
C LEU A 56 -7.47 -0.53 -18.80
N GLU A 57 -8.29 -1.50 -18.43
CA GLU A 57 -9.10 -2.31 -19.36
C GLU A 57 -10.11 -1.45 -20.14
N GLU A 58 -10.77 -0.50 -19.48
CA GLU A 58 -11.65 0.50 -20.11
C GLU A 58 -10.89 1.43 -21.07
N THR A 59 -9.65 1.80 -20.73
CA THR A 59 -8.80 2.63 -21.61
C THR A 59 -8.39 1.86 -22.85
N GLN A 60 -8.04 0.57 -22.69
CA GLN A 60 -7.65 -0.30 -23.81
C GLN A 60 -8.81 -0.54 -24.79
N ALA A 61 -10.05 -0.56 -24.30
CA ALA A 61 -11.25 -0.71 -25.14
C ALA A 61 -11.56 0.51 -26.03
N GLN A 62 -10.86 1.64 -25.87
CA GLN A 62 -11.12 2.85 -26.67
C GLN A 62 -10.43 2.80 -28.04
N PRO A 63 -11.07 3.31 -29.12
CA PRO A 63 -10.52 3.26 -30.47
C PRO A 63 -9.14 3.95 -30.64
N LEU A 64 -8.88 4.98 -29.83
CA LEU A 64 -7.62 5.72 -29.83
C LEU A 64 -6.47 4.96 -29.13
N ALA A 65 -6.76 3.84 -28.46
CA ALA A 65 -5.77 3.05 -27.72
C ALA A 65 -4.98 2.07 -28.60
N LEU A 66 -5.41 1.84 -29.86
CA LEU A 66 -4.74 0.94 -30.80
C LEU A 66 -3.25 1.28 -31.01
N GLU A 67 -2.89 2.57 -30.94
CA GLU A 67 -1.48 3.01 -31.06
C GLU A 67 -0.63 2.74 -29.81
N ARG A 68 -1.26 2.41 -28.66
CA ARG A 68 -0.60 2.15 -27.37
C ARG A 68 -0.93 0.76 -26.82
N ASP A 69 -1.45 -0.14 -27.65
CA ASP A 69 -2.03 -1.40 -27.21
C ASP A 69 -1.00 -2.28 -26.47
N GLU A 70 0.22 -2.38 -26.98
CA GLU A 70 1.29 -3.17 -26.36
C GLU A 70 1.70 -2.64 -24.97
N GLU A 71 1.83 -1.32 -24.83
CA GLU A 71 2.18 -0.68 -23.55
C GLU A 71 1.05 -0.81 -22.52
N LEU A 72 -0.20 -0.66 -22.96
CA LEU A 72 -1.36 -0.87 -22.09
C LEU A 72 -1.46 -2.34 -21.66
N ALA A 73 -1.25 -3.28 -22.59
CA ALA A 73 -1.22 -4.71 -22.29
C ALA A 73 -0.11 -5.06 -21.29
N PHE A 74 1.09 -4.49 -21.47
CA PHE A 74 2.21 -4.66 -20.55
C PHE A 74 1.86 -4.15 -19.15
N ARG A 75 1.33 -2.93 -19.03
CA ARG A 75 0.88 -2.36 -17.74
C ARG A 75 -0.22 -3.19 -17.10
N GLY A 76 -1.16 -3.70 -17.89
CA GLY A 76 -2.21 -4.60 -17.41
C GLY A 76 -1.63 -5.89 -16.84
N ASN A 77 -0.65 -6.49 -17.51
CA ASN A 77 0.04 -7.69 -17.04
C ASN A 77 0.83 -7.44 -15.75
N LEU A 78 1.54 -6.32 -15.66
CA LEU A 78 2.22 -5.92 -14.42
C LEU A 78 1.23 -5.78 -13.26
N LEU A 79 0.08 -5.14 -13.50
CA LEU A 79 -0.90 -4.93 -12.44
C LEU A 79 -1.54 -6.24 -11.98
N ARG A 80 -1.82 -7.17 -12.90
CA ARG A 80 -2.29 -8.53 -12.57
C ARG A 80 -1.24 -9.29 -11.74
N HIS A 81 0.05 -9.14 -12.06
CA HIS A 81 1.11 -9.74 -11.26
C HIS A 81 1.17 -9.16 -9.84
N VAL A 82 1.07 -7.83 -9.70
CA VAL A 82 1.03 -7.17 -8.38
C VAL A 82 -0.20 -7.61 -7.58
N ILE A 83 -1.37 -7.75 -8.22
CA ILE A 83 -2.59 -8.28 -7.59
C ILE A 83 -2.37 -9.73 -7.12
N PHE A 84 -1.70 -10.57 -7.91
CA PHE A 84 -1.38 -11.93 -7.50
C PHE A 84 -0.47 -11.95 -6.26
N GLN A 85 0.61 -11.16 -6.25
CA GLN A 85 1.48 -11.01 -5.08
C GLN A 85 0.70 -10.53 -3.85
N GLN A 86 -0.20 -9.56 -4.05
CA GLN A 86 -1.08 -9.05 -3.00
C GLN A 86 -1.96 -10.14 -2.37
N VAL A 87 -2.50 -11.04 -3.18
CA VAL A 87 -3.31 -12.18 -2.70
C VAL A 87 -2.46 -13.18 -1.91
N ILE A 88 -1.20 -13.39 -2.30
CA ILE A 88 -0.26 -14.20 -1.49
C ILE A 88 -0.03 -13.53 -0.13
N THR A 89 0.26 -12.22 -0.10
CA THR A 89 0.43 -11.47 1.16
C THR A 89 -0.81 -11.58 2.04
N LEU A 90 -2.00 -11.38 1.48
CA LEU A 90 -3.26 -11.51 2.22
C LEU A 90 -3.54 -12.94 2.68
N THR A 91 -3.06 -13.96 1.96
CA THR A 91 -3.14 -15.36 2.40
C THR A 91 -2.29 -15.57 3.64
N ASN A 92 -1.06 -15.02 3.66
CA ASN A 92 -0.18 -15.07 4.82
C ASN A 92 -0.75 -14.30 6.04
N LEU A 93 -1.58 -13.29 5.81
CA LEU A 93 -2.30 -12.51 6.83
C LEU A 93 -3.68 -13.10 7.22
N ASN A 94 -3.97 -14.34 6.82
CA ASN A 94 -5.23 -15.05 7.06
C ASN A 94 -6.48 -14.34 6.49
N ALA A 95 -6.31 -13.59 5.41
CA ALA A 95 -7.34 -12.75 4.78
C ALA A 95 -7.66 -13.16 3.33
N ARG A 96 -7.27 -14.38 2.93
CA ARG A 96 -7.50 -14.91 1.57
C ARG A 96 -8.96 -14.82 1.14
N GLN A 97 -9.89 -15.18 2.02
CA GLN A 97 -11.31 -15.19 1.67
C GLN A 97 -11.83 -13.78 1.35
N GLN A 98 -11.42 -12.79 2.12
CA GLN A 98 -11.77 -11.38 1.89
C GLN A 98 -11.16 -10.88 0.58
N ALA A 99 -9.93 -11.28 0.28
CA ALA A 99 -9.28 -10.98 -1.01
C ALA A 99 -10.07 -11.55 -2.20
N LEU A 100 -10.51 -12.80 -2.12
CA LEU A 100 -11.30 -13.43 -3.17
C LEU A 100 -12.69 -12.80 -3.33
N GLN A 101 -13.32 -12.37 -2.23
CA GLN A 101 -14.58 -11.62 -2.27
C GLN A 101 -14.41 -10.28 -2.99
N LEU A 102 -13.32 -9.55 -2.74
CA LEU A 102 -13.00 -8.31 -3.46
C LEU A 102 -12.79 -8.55 -4.96
N ILE A 103 -12.05 -9.62 -5.32
CA ILE A 103 -11.84 -9.98 -6.72
C ILE A 103 -13.16 -10.39 -7.40
N ALA A 104 -14.02 -11.12 -6.70
CA ALA A 104 -15.34 -11.48 -7.22
C ALA A 104 -16.22 -10.23 -7.43
N ALA A 105 -16.26 -9.31 -6.45
CA ALA A 105 -16.97 -8.05 -6.57
C ALA A 105 -16.46 -7.21 -7.75
N TYR A 106 -15.14 -7.19 -7.98
CA TYR A 106 -14.52 -6.57 -9.15
C TYR A 106 -14.97 -7.16 -10.49
N ARG A 107 -15.19 -8.47 -10.58
CA ARG A 107 -15.61 -9.12 -11.83
C ARG A 107 -17.09 -8.91 -12.17
N HIS A 108 -17.90 -8.58 -11.18
CA HIS A 108 -19.36 -8.47 -11.33
C HIS A 108 -19.90 -7.04 -11.28
N GLY A 109 -19.12 -6.07 -10.79
CA GLY A 109 -19.50 -4.66 -10.76
C GLY A 109 -18.87 -3.83 -11.85
#